data_AF-A0A241WM83-F1
#
_entry.id   AF-A0A241WM83-F1
#
_cell.length_a   1.000
_cell.length_b   1.000
_cell.length_c   1.000
_cell.angle_alpha   90.00
_cell.angle_beta   90.00
_cell.angle_gamma   90.00
#
_symmetry.space_group_name_H-M   'P 1'
#
loop_
_entity.id
_entity.type
_entity.pdbx_description
1 polymer ?
#
loop_
_entity_poly.entity_id
_entity_poly.type
_entity_poly.pdbx_seq_one_letter_code
_entity_poly.pdbx_strand_id
1 'polypeptide(L)' 'MQRKYPYNALKKQKKSYSGKKKTHTFKVQAIIHYKTQQILSLCMSKGAVHDFELFKRNLHLIPKDSFVLADKGYQGIYDI' A
#
# COMPACT_ATOMS: atom_id res chain seq x y z
N MET A 1 7.31 -18.03 -47.06
CA MET A 1 7.06 -18.34 -45.63
C MET A 1 7.23 -17.04 -44.83
N GLN A 2 6.14 -16.36 -44.46
CA GLN A 2 6.23 -15.09 -43.72
C GLN A 2 6.62 -15.37 -42.26
N ARG A 3 7.80 -14.88 -41.85
CA ARG A 3 8.26 -14.94 -40.46
C ARG A 3 7.38 -14.02 -39.60
N LYS A 4 6.51 -14.62 -38.79
CA LYS A 4 5.78 -13.92 -37.72
C LYS A 4 6.77 -13.64 -36.59
N TYR A 5 7.19 -12.38 -36.45
CA TYR A 5 7.87 -11.93 -35.23
C TYR A 5 6.81 -11.88 -34.12
N PRO A 6 6.99 -12.58 -32.97
CA PRO A 6 6.10 -12.37 -31.84
C PRO A 6 6.36 -10.97 -31.33
N TYR A 7 5.50 -10.03 -31.68
CA TYR A 7 5.47 -8.70 -31.09
C TYR A 7 4.97 -8.83 -29.65
N ASN A 8 5.84 -9.35 -28.78
CA ASN A 8 5.68 -9.22 -27.34
C ASN A 8 6.03 -7.78 -26.99
N ALA A 9 5.17 -6.83 -27.38
CA ALA A 9 5.14 -5.54 -26.71
C ALA A 9 4.80 -5.84 -25.25
N LEU A 10 5.83 -5.84 -24.40
CA LEU A 10 5.68 -5.78 -22.96
C LEU A 10 4.73 -4.62 -22.69
N LYS A 11 3.47 -4.95 -22.41
CA LYS A 11 2.42 -3.98 -22.16
C LYS A 11 2.88 -3.23 -20.92
N LYS A 12 3.50 -2.05 -21.11
CA LYS A 12 4.00 -1.21 -20.02
C LYS A 12 2.78 -0.71 -19.24
N GLN A 13 2.32 -1.55 -18.33
CA GLN A 13 1.24 -1.22 -17.43
C GLN A 13 1.68 0.01 -16.65
N LYS A 14 0.87 1.07 -16.73
CA LYS A 14 1.15 2.33 -16.04
C LYS A 14 1.38 2.03 -14.55
N LYS A 15 2.36 2.68 -13.92
CA LYS A 15 2.89 2.34 -12.57
C LYS A 15 1.83 2.18 -11.47
N SER A 16 0.67 2.83 -11.57
CA SER A 16 -0.41 2.77 -10.56
C SER A 16 -1.69 2.08 -11.06
N TYR A 17 -1.68 1.49 -12.25
CA TYR A 17 -2.86 0.87 -12.84
C TYR A 17 -3.07 -0.53 -12.25
N SER A 18 -4.24 -0.80 -11.67
CA SER A 18 -4.61 -2.11 -11.18
C SER A 18 -5.33 -2.89 -12.28
N GLY A 19 -4.78 -4.03 -12.68
CA GLY A 19 -5.42 -4.91 -13.68
C GLY A 19 -6.75 -5.48 -13.18
N LYS A 20 -6.84 -5.81 -11.88
CA LYS A 20 -8.05 -6.38 -11.26
C LYS A 20 -9.20 -5.37 -11.22
N LYS A 21 -8.90 -4.11 -10.90
CA LYS A 21 -9.90 -3.04 -10.79
C LYS A 21 -10.08 -2.26 -12.10
N LYS A 22 -9.23 -2.52 -13.11
CA LYS A 22 -9.16 -1.81 -14.40
C LYS A 22 -9.05 -0.28 -14.29
N THR A 23 -8.47 0.22 -13.20
CA THR A 23 -8.33 1.65 -12.94
C THR A 23 -7.02 1.97 -12.22
N HIS A 24 -6.65 3.24 -12.20
CA HIS A 24 -5.56 3.72 -11.36
C HIS A 24 -5.98 3.70 -9.90
N THR A 25 -5.19 3.04 -9.08
CA THR A 25 -5.45 2.89 -7.65
C THR A 25 -4.35 3.56 -6.86
N PHE A 26 -4.75 4.36 -5.87
CA PHE A 26 -3.90 4.84 -4.79
C PHE A 26 -4.36 4.19 -3.48
N LYS A 27 -3.40 3.98 -2.59
CA LYS A 27 -3.62 3.55 -1.23
C LYS A 27 -3.28 4.70 -0.30
N VAL A 28 -4.13 4.90 0.70
CA VAL A 28 -3.93 5.87 1.76
C VAL A 28 -4.01 5.10 3.06
N GLN A 29 -3.00 5.28 3.90
CA GLN A 29 -2.97 4.82 5.27
C GLN A 29 -3.08 6.05 6.17
N ALA A 30 -3.97 5.98 7.16
CA ALA A 30 -4.13 7.02 8.16
C ALA A 30 -3.88 6.40 9.54
N ILE A 31 -3.12 7.12 10.38
CA ILE A 31 -2.99 6.81 11.80
C ILE A 31 -3.82 7.83 12.54
N ILE A 32 -4.76 7.35 13.35
CA ILE A 32 -5.76 8.19 14.00
C ILE A 32 -5.71 7.92 15.49
N HIS A 33 -5.74 8.98 16.29
CA HIS A 33 -5.82 8.86 17.73
C HIS A 33 -7.22 8.37 18.14
N TYR A 34 -7.30 7.24 18.85
CA TYR A 34 -8.57 6.53 19.12
C TYR A 34 -9.65 7.34 19.89
N LYS A 35 -9.26 8.26 20.78
CA LYS A 35 -10.23 9.12 21.52
C LYS A 35 -10.57 10.41 20.80
N THR A 36 -9.54 11.19 20.48
CA THR A 36 -9.69 12.54 19.92
C THR A 36 -10.01 12.54 18.43
N GLN A 37 -9.91 11.38 17.76
CA GLN A 37 -10.08 11.21 16.32
C GLN A 37 -9.15 12.08 15.47
N GLN A 38 -8.09 12.62 16.06
CA GLN A 38 -7.10 13.41 15.35
C GLN A 38 -6.29 12.51 14.42
N ILE A 39 -6.09 13.00 13.20
CA ILE A 39 -5.21 12.36 12.23
C ILE A 39 -3.77 12.67 12.65
N LEU A 40 -3.06 11.66 13.12
CA LEU A 40 -1.67 11.75 13.55
C LEU A 40 -0.71 11.65 12.36
N SER A 41 -1.06 10.86 11.34
CA SER A 41 -0.26 10.69 10.14
C SER A 41 -1.10 10.25 8.94
N LEU A 42 -0.67 10.65 7.74
CA LEU A 42 -1.22 10.23 6.45
C LEU A 42 -0.09 9.80 5.52
N CYS A 43 -0.20 8.60 4.97
CA CYS A 43 0.78 8.04 4.07
C CYS A 43 0.09 7.58 2.79
N MET A 44 0.64 7.97 1.64
CA MET A 44 0.07 7.64 0.34
C MET A 44 1.03 6.78 -0.46
N SER A 45 0.47 5.82 -1.20
CA SER A 45 1.25 5.01 -2.14
C SER A 45 0.44 4.56 -3.34
N LYS A 46 1.14 4.03 -4.33
CA LYS A 46 0.49 3.37 -5.47
C LYS A 46 -0.22 2.12 -4.98
N GLY A 47 -1.37 1.79 -5.56
CA GLY A 47 -2.17 0.65 -5.11
C GLY A 47 -1.54 -0.73 -5.26
N ALA A 48 -0.40 -0.84 -5.95
CA ALA A 48 0.39 -2.06 -6.04
C ALA A 48 1.21 -2.37 -4.77
N VAL A 49 1.45 -1.38 -3.90
CA VAL A 49 2.19 -1.57 -2.66
C VAL A 49 1.30 -2.27 -1.62
N HIS A 50 1.86 -3.22 -0.88
CA HIS A 50 1.13 -3.92 0.17
C HIS A 50 0.96 -3.03 1.41
N ASP A 51 -0.18 -3.16 2.10
CA ASP A 51 -0.55 -2.25 3.19
C ASP A 51 0.44 -2.35 4.38
N PHE A 52 0.94 -3.55 4.67
CA PHE A 52 1.97 -3.77 5.68
C PHE A 52 3.33 -3.17 5.31
N GLU A 53 3.69 -3.18 4.03
CA GLU A 53 4.93 -2.53 3.58
C GLU A 53 4.83 -1.01 3.69
N LEU A 54 3.65 -0.45 3.39
CA LEU A 54 3.37 0.96 3.61
C LEU A 54 3.46 1.33 5.09
N PHE A 55 2.97 0.48 5.98
CA PHE A 55 3.08 0.65 7.43
C PHE A 55 4.51 0.64 7.93
N LYS A 56 5.33 -0.35 7.53
CA LYS A 56 6.73 -0.46 7.95
C LYS A 56 7.55 0.79 7.64
N ARG A 57 7.28 1.46 6.50
CA ARG A 57 7.96 2.71 6.13
C ARG A 57 7.66 3.86 7.09
N ASN A 58 6.50 3.83 7.74
CA ASN A 58 5.98 4.90 8.58
C ASN A 58 5.94 4.52 10.07
N LEU A 59 6.49 3.37 10.44
CA LEU A 59 6.53 2.85 11.81
C LEU A 59 7.20 3.82 12.79
N HIS A 60 8.20 4.57 12.31
CA HIS A 60 8.93 5.57 13.08
C HIS A 60 8.06 6.74 13.58
N LEU A 61 6.85 6.92 13.03
CA LEU A 61 5.90 7.93 13.47
C LEU A 61 5.05 7.46 14.66
N ILE A 62 5.10 6.16 14.98
CA ILE A 62 4.38 5.56 16.10
C ILE A 62 5.38 5.39 17.26
N PRO A 63 5.12 5.99 18.43
CA PRO A 63 5.94 5.74 19.61
C PRO A 63 6.01 4.24 19.94
N LYS A 64 7.19 3.73 20.30
CA LYS A 64 7.46 2.29 20.47
C LYS A 64 6.52 1.56 21.43
N ASP A 65 5.99 2.25 22.44
CA ASP A 65 5.09 1.69 23.44
C ASP A 65 3.61 1.98 23.16
N SER A 66 3.28 2.38 21.94
CA SER A 66 1.90 2.69 21.56
C SER A 66 1.11 1.42 21.27
N PHE A 67 -0.09 1.35 21.83
CA PHE A 67 -1.06 0.33 21.45
C PHE A 67 -1.70 0.68 20.10
N VAL A 68 -1.60 -0.22 19.13
CA VAL A 68 -2.13 -0.02 17.78
C VAL A 68 -3.31 -0.96 17.52
N LEU A 69 -4.45 -0.36 17.18
CA LEU A 69 -5.61 -1.08 16.65
C LEU A 69 -5.55 -1.07 15.12
N ALA A 70 -5.49 -2.24 14.52
CA ALA A 70 -5.40 -2.39 13.07
C ALA A 70 -6.28 -3.55 12.58
N ASP A 71 -6.56 -3.56 11.27
CA ASP A 71 -7.31 -4.65 10.66
C ASP A 71 -6.48 -5.95 10.56
N LYS A 72 -7.12 -7.05 10.13
CA LYS A 72 -6.46 -8.35 9.98
C LYS A 72 -5.27 -8.35 8.98
N GLY A 73 -5.24 -7.39 8.06
CA GLY A 73 -4.13 -7.24 7.11
C GLY A 73 -2.82 -6.80 7.76
N TYR A 74 -2.85 -6.37 9.02
CA TYR A 74 -1.68 -6.01 9.82
C TYR A 74 -1.29 -7.09 10.83
N GLN A 75 -1.75 -8.34 10.66
CA GLN A 75 -1.32 -9.43 11.52
C GLN A 75 0.22 -9.55 11.54
N GLY A 76 0.81 -9.60 12.74
CA GLY A 76 2.27 -9.59 12.95
C GLY A 76 2.87 -8.20 13.14
N ILE A 77 2.07 -7.14 13.25
CA ILE A 77 2.51 -5.78 13.59
C ILE A 77 3.37 -5.70 14.87
N TYR A 78 3.04 -6.51 15.88
CA TYR A 78 3.76 -6.52 17.16
C TYR A 78 5.05 -7.34 17.13
N ASP A 79 5.30 -8.09 16.05
CA ASP A 79 6.53 -8.88 15.83
C ASP A 79 7.58 -8.13 14.98
N ILE A 80 7.32 -6.85 14.63
CA ILE A 80 8.23 -5.97 13.87
C ILE A 80 9.24 -5.31 14.80
#